data_AF-A0A6L5ZGP4-F1
#
_entry.id   AF-A0A6L5ZGP4-F1
#
_cell.length_a   1.000
_cell.length_b   1.000
_cell.length_c   1.000
_cell.angle_alpha   90.00
_cell.angle_beta   90.00
_cell.angle_gamma   90.00
#
_symmetry.space_group_name_H-M   'P 1'
#
loop_
_entity.id
_entity.type
_entity.pdbx_description
1 polymer ?
#
loop_
_entity_poly.entity_id
_entity_poly.type
_entity_poly.pdbx_seq_one_letter_code
_entity_poly.pdbx_strand_id
1 'polypeptide(L)'
;MIGEYSGFILAGLGGGAVVAALALGLVLTNRATGVINFAFGAMGMYVAFAYFQFRDNGDLILPVIFVPSRIHLLATPTLFTALLMAVLLSAVLGAATYWLVFRPLRRAPALASVVASLGLMLYLQEVVRLNFPTGSAATVVRM
;
A
#
# COMPACT_ATOMS: atom_id res chain seq x y z
N MET A 1 -10.69 -31.54 16.80
CA MET A 1 -9.67 -32.09 15.90
C MET A 1 -9.93 -31.75 14.42
N ILE A 2 -10.96 -32.27 13.73
CA ILE A 2 -11.18 -31.97 12.29
C ILE A 2 -11.44 -30.47 12.02
N GLY A 3 -12.13 -29.78 12.94
CA GLY A 3 -12.43 -28.34 12.82
C GLY A 3 -11.24 -27.40 13.00
N GLU A 4 -10.13 -27.84 13.60
CA GLU A 4 -8.94 -27.00 13.77
C GLU A 4 -8.11 -27.00 12.47
N TYR A 5 -7.95 -28.16 11.84
CA TYR A 5 -7.24 -28.29 10.57
C TYR A 5 -7.92 -27.51 9.43
N SER A 6 -9.26 -27.46 9.39
CA SER A 6 -9.98 -26.66 8.39
C SER A 6 -9.72 -25.16 8.57
N GLY A 7 -9.63 -24.68 9.82
CA GLY A 7 -9.24 -23.30 10.14
C GLY A 7 -7.83 -22.96 9.64
N PHE A 8 -6.86 -23.85 9.84
CA PHE A 8 -5.49 -23.65 9.36
C PHE A 8 -5.40 -23.65 7.82
N ILE A 9 -6.14 -24.53 7.14
CA ILE A 9 -6.18 -24.56 5.67
C ILE A 9 -6.77 -23.26 5.13
N LEU A 10 -7.90 -22.79 5.69
CA LEU A 10 -8.54 -21.55 5.27
C LEU A 10 -7.65 -20.32 5.52
N ALA A 11 -6.98 -20.27 6.67
CA ALA A 11 -6.02 -19.21 6.97
C ALA A 11 -4.82 -19.22 6.01
N GLY A 12 -4.29 -20.41 5.72
CA GLY A 12 -3.18 -20.59 4.77
C GLY A 12 -3.56 -20.19 3.33
N LEU A 13 -4.77 -20.54 2.90
CA LEU A 13 -5.31 -20.12 1.59
C LEU A 13 -5.48 -18.60 1.52
N GLY A 14 -5.90 -17.95 2.61
CA GLY A 14 -5.99 -16.48 2.68
C GLY A 14 -4.63 -15.82 2.43
N GLY A 15 -3.59 -16.23 3.17
CA GLY A 15 -2.23 -15.69 2.97
C GLY A 15 -1.67 -16.01 1.58
N GLY A 16 -1.83 -17.24 1.11
CA GLY A 16 -1.37 -17.67 -0.22
C GLY A 16 -2.06 -16.92 -1.36
N ALA A 17 -3.37 -16.66 -1.25
CA ALA A 17 -4.13 -15.89 -2.24
C ALA A 17 -3.62 -14.45 -2.35
N VAL A 18 -3.26 -13.82 -1.23
CA VAL A 18 -2.68 -12.47 -1.24
C VAL A 18 -1.32 -12.45 -1.95
N VAL A 19 -0.43 -13.39 -1.63
CA VAL A 19 0.89 -13.50 -2.28
C VAL A 19 0.74 -13.76 -3.78
N ALA A 20 -0.18 -14.66 -4.17
CA ALA A 20 -0.47 -14.95 -5.57
C ALA A 20 -1.03 -13.72 -6.30
N ALA A 21 -1.96 -12.98 -5.69
CA ALA A 21 -2.52 -11.76 -6.26
C ALA A 21 -1.46 -10.67 -6.44
N LEU A 22 -0.57 -10.48 -5.46
CA LEU A 22 0.54 -9.53 -5.57
C LEU A 22 1.53 -9.92 -6.67
N ALA A 23 1.88 -11.20 -6.77
CA ALA A 23 2.75 -11.71 -7.82
C ALA A 23 2.13 -11.50 -9.21
N LEU A 24 0.84 -11.82 -9.37
CA LEU A 24 0.11 -11.59 -10.62
C LEU A 24 0.07 -10.11 -10.98
N GLY A 25 -0.24 -9.23 -10.04
CA GLY A 25 -0.28 -7.78 -10.27
C GLY A 25 1.08 -7.21 -10.69
N LEU A 26 2.17 -7.66 -10.05
CA LEU A 26 3.54 -7.28 -10.42
C LEU A 26 3.88 -7.74 -11.85
N VAL A 27 3.57 -9.00 -12.18
CA VAL A 27 3.83 -9.57 -13.52
C VAL A 27 3.01 -8.84 -14.59
N LEU A 28 1.73 -8.57 -14.34
CA LEU A 28 0.87 -7.82 -15.26
C LEU A 28 1.42 -6.40 -15.48
N THR A 29 1.88 -5.75 -14.42
CA THR A 29 2.50 -4.42 -14.52
C THR A 29 3.75 -4.46 -15.39
N ASN A 30 4.65 -5.43 -15.15
CA ASN A 30 5.87 -5.59 -15.94
C ASN A 30 5.58 -5.93 -17.41
N ARG A 31 4.56 -6.75 -17.67
CA ARG A 31 4.12 -7.08 -19.04
C ARG A 31 3.50 -5.87 -19.76
N ALA A 32 2.78 -5.00 -19.04
CA ALA A 32 2.13 -3.83 -19.62
C ALA A 32 3.09 -2.67 -19.87
N THR A 33 4.06 -2.45 -18.99
CA THR A 33 4.98 -1.30 -19.07
C THR A 33 6.35 -1.64 -19.68
N GLY A 34 6.74 -2.92 -19.68
CA GLY A 34 8.09 -3.36 -20.04
C GLY A 34 9.14 -3.08 -18.96
N VAL A 35 8.72 -2.67 -17.77
CA VAL A 35 9.58 -2.25 -16.66
C VAL A 35 9.21 -3.00 -15.37
N ILE A 36 10.23 -3.46 -14.64
CA ILE A 36 10.07 -4.08 -13.33
C ILE A 36 9.75 -3.00 -12.30
N ASN A 37 8.62 -3.15 -11.60
CA ASN A 37 8.19 -2.23 -10.55
C ASN A 37 8.62 -2.74 -9.16
N PHE A 38 9.77 -2.30 -8.66
CA PHE A 38 10.23 -2.65 -7.30
C PHE A 38 9.35 -2.07 -6.18
N ALA A 39 8.58 -1.01 -6.45
CA ALA A 39 7.70 -0.39 -5.47
C ALA A 39 6.39 -1.14 -5.24
N PHE A 40 6.10 -2.23 -5.97
CA PHE A 40 4.80 -2.91 -5.91
C PHE A 40 4.42 -3.36 -4.49
N GLY A 41 5.36 -3.94 -3.76
CA GLY A 41 5.16 -4.30 -2.36
C GLY A 41 4.91 -3.09 -1.45
N ALA A 42 5.65 -1.99 -1.67
CA ALA A 42 5.48 -0.75 -0.90
C ALA A 42 4.12 -0.07 -1.16
N MET A 43 3.61 -0.13 -2.40
CA MET A 43 2.26 0.33 -2.72
C MET A 43 1.20 -0.48 -1.97
N GLY A 44 1.33 -1.81 -1.96
CA GLY A 44 0.43 -2.69 -1.20
C GLY A 44 0.48 -2.43 0.31
N MET A 45 1.69 -2.26 0.85
CA MET A 45 1.91 -1.87 2.25
C MET A 45 1.17 -0.58 2.60
N TYR A 46 1.37 0.48 1.81
CA TYR A 46 0.72 1.76 2.07
C TYR A 46 -0.81 1.65 2.09
N VAL A 47 -1.40 0.95 1.13
CA VAL A 47 -2.87 0.74 1.07
C VAL A 47 -3.36 -0.05 2.27
N ALA A 48 -2.61 -1.05 2.73
CA ALA A 48 -2.95 -1.82 3.93
C ALA A 48 -2.95 -0.93 5.19
N PHE A 49 -1.93 -0.10 5.39
CA PHE A 49 -1.88 0.85 6.51
C PHE A 49 -3.03 1.87 6.45
N ALA A 50 -3.32 2.41 5.27
CA ALA A 50 -4.44 3.33 5.08
C ALA A 50 -5.79 2.67 5.37
N TYR A 51 -5.97 1.40 5.00
CA TYR A 51 -7.17 0.62 5.35
C TYR A 51 -7.34 0.48 6.87
N PHE A 52 -6.29 0.07 7.59
CA PHE A 52 -6.36 -0.09 9.04
C PHE A 52 -6.66 1.24 9.74
N GLN A 53 -5.99 2.32 9.35
CA GLN A 53 -6.23 3.63 9.92
C GLN A 53 -7.65 4.14 9.64
N PHE A 54 -8.13 3.96 8.40
CA PHE A 54 -9.50 4.33 8.04
C PHE A 54 -10.51 3.49 8.81
N ARG A 55 -10.24 2.19 9.02
CA ARG A 55 -11.12 1.29 9.77
C ARG A 55 -11.19 1.63 11.26
N ASP A 56 -10.06 2.00 11.86
CA ASP A 56 -9.96 2.22 13.30
C ASP A 56 -10.37 3.64 13.71
N ASN A 57 -10.05 4.64 12.89
CA ASN A 57 -10.18 6.05 13.24
C ASN A 57 -11.08 6.86 12.28
N GLY A 58 -11.50 6.29 11.14
CA GLY A 58 -12.27 7.04 10.13
C GLY A 58 -11.44 8.04 9.31
N ASP A 59 -10.13 8.04 9.53
CA ASP A 59 -9.16 8.93 8.90
C ASP A 59 -8.62 8.34 7.61
N LEU A 60 -8.77 9.07 6.51
CA LEU A 60 -8.02 8.76 5.29
C LEU A 60 -6.72 9.58 5.28
N ILE A 61 -5.61 8.86 5.29
CA ILE A 61 -4.28 9.43 5.11
C ILE A 61 -3.95 9.35 3.63
N LEU A 62 -3.51 10.47 3.04
CA LEU A 62 -3.10 10.55 1.64
C LEU A 62 -1.58 10.39 1.51
N PRO A 63 -1.06 9.81 0.40
CA PRO A 63 0.37 9.52 0.23
C PRO A 63 1.17 10.78 -0.18
N VAL A 64 0.71 11.96 0.23
CA VAL A 64 1.25 13.26 -0.17
C VAL A 64 1.78 13.96 1.07
N ILE A 65 3.09 14.21 1.10
CA ILE A 65 3.80 14.82 2.25
C ILE A 65 3.32 16.28 2.52
N PHE A 66 2.77 16.97 1.52
CA PHE A 66 2.49 18.42 1.55
C PHE A 66 1.02 18.81 1.81
N VAL A 67 0.08 17.87 1.91
CA VAL A 67 -1.36 18.15 2.12
C VAL A 67 -1.74 17.66 3.52
N PRO A 68 -2.59 18.38 4.30
CA PRO A 68 -2.96 17.96 5.65
C PRO A 68 -3.46 16.51 5.65
N SER A 69 -2.71 15.67 6.35
CA SER A 69 -2.63 14.22 6.15
C SER A 69 -3.82 13.41 6.68
N ARG A 70 -4.93 14.06 7.06
CA ARG A 70 -6.07 13.38 7.70
C ARG A 70 -7.36 14.02 7.22
N ILE A 71 -8.04 13.35 6.30
CA ILE A 71 -9.42 13.70 5.97
C ILE A 71 -10.31 12.78 6.80
N HIS A 72 -10.93 13.34 7.84
CA HIS A 72 -11.98 12.66 8.59
C HIS A 72 -13.21 12.56 7.69
N LEU A 73 -13.49 11.37 7.16
CA LEU A 73 -14.62 11.18 6.25
C LEU A 73 -15.84 10.62 6.98
N LEU A 74 -15.66 9.72 7.95
CA LEU A 74 -16.76 9.01 8.61
C LEU A 74 -16.41 8.64 10.06
N ALA A 75 -17.32 8.92 11.02
CA ALA A 75 -17.11 8.59 12.44
C ALA A 75 -17.23 7.09 12.77
N THR A 76 -17.96 6.31 11.95
CA THR A 76 -18.13 4.85 12.12
C THR A 76 -17.99 4.14 10.77
N PRO A 77 -16.76 3.91 10.29
CA PRO A 77 -16.50 3.25 9.02
C PRO A 77 -16.89 1.76 9.10
N THR A 78 -17.85 1.34 8.28
CA THR A 78 -18.21 -0.08 8.12
C THR A 78 -17.13 -0.85 7.35
N LEU A 79 -17.12 -2.18 7.47
CA LEU A 79 -16.12 -3.04 6.79
C LEU A 79 -16.20 -2.85 5.27
N PHE A 80 -17.42 -2.77 4.74
CA PHE A 80 -17.64 -2.56 3.31
C PHE A 80 -17.11 -1.20 2.83
N THR A 81 -17.38 -0.12 3.58
CA THR A 81 -16.85 1.21 3.24
C THR A 81 -15.32 1.25 3.32
N ALA A 82 -14.70 0.57 4.29
CA ALA A 82 -13.25 0.52 4.40
C ALA A 82 -12.61 -0.24 3.24
N LEU A 83 -13.18 -1.38 2.84
CA LEU A 83 -12.71 -2.13 1.67
C LEU A 83 -12.88 -1.33 0.37
N LEU A 84 -14.03 -0.67 0.19
CA LEU A 84 -14.27 0.16 -0.99
C LEU A 84 -13.24 1.29 -1.07
N MET A 85 -12.95 1.96 0.05
CA MET A 85 -11.93 3.00 0.11
C MET A 85 -10.53 2.46 -0.17
N ALA A 86 -10.17 1.27 0.31
CA ALA A 86 -8.88 0.65 -0.01
C ALA A 86 -8.75 0.31 -1.51
N VAL A 87 -9.81 -0.20 -2.13
CA VAL A 87 -9.85 -0.45 -3.58
C VAL A 87 -9.72 0.86 -4.37
N LEU A 88 -10.45 1.90 -3.97
CA LEU A 88 -10.34 3.22 -4.61
C LEU A 88 -8.94 3.81 -4.45
N LEU A 89 -8.37 3.75 -3.24
CA LEU A 89 -7.03 4.26 -2.96
C LEU A 89 -5.96 3.51 -3.75
N SER A 90 -6.03 2.18 -3.81
CA SER A 90 -5.09 1.39 -4.63
C SER A 90 -5.21 1.70 -6.12
N ALA A 91 -6.42 1.87 -6.65
CA ALA A 91 -6.65 2.25 -8.04
C ALA A 91 -6.08 3.64 -8.34
N VAL A 92 -6.31 4.62 -7.46
CA VAL A 92 -5.78 5.98 -7.59
C VAL A 92 -4.27 5.98 -7.50
N LEU A 93 -3.68 5.27 -6.54
CA LEU A 93 -2.22 5.22 -6.34
C LEU A 93 -1.53 4.52 -7.52
N GLY A 94 -2.11 3.44 -8.04
CA GLY A 94 -1.64 2.77 -9.26
C GLY A 94 -1.73 3.67 -10.49
N ALA A 95 -2.86 4.36 -10.68
CA ALA A 95 -3.06 5.29 -11.79
C ALA A 95 -2.10 6.48 -11.71
N ALA A 96 -1.93 7.07 -10.53
CA ALA A 96 -0.99 8.16 -10.28
C ALA A 96 0.44 7.72 -10.59
N THR A 97 0.85 6.55 -10.10
CA THR A 97 2.17 5.99 -10.39
C THR A 97 2.38 5.74 -11.88
N TYR A 98 1.38 5.20 -12.58
CA TYR A 98 1.45 5.02 -14.03
C TYR A 98 1.63 6.35 -14.76
N TRP A 99 0.83 7.36 -14.42
CA TRP A 99 0.85 8.67 -15.09
C TRP A 99 2.13 9.47 -14.80
N LEU A 100 2.57 9.50 -13.54
CA LEU A 100 3.69 10.31 -13.07
C LEU A 100 5.05 9.65 -13.35
N VAL A 101 5.14 8.33 -13.20
CA VAL A 101 6.41 7.59 -13.27
C VAL A 101 6.49 6.82 -14.58
N PHE A 102 5.64 5.82 -14.78
CA PHE A 102 5.85 4.87 -15.88
C PHE A 102 5.59 5.44 -17.27
N ARG A 103 4.62 6.35 -17.42
CA ARG A 103 4.29 7.00 -18.70
C ARG A 103 5.46 7.82 -19.26
N PRO A 104 6.12 8.73 -18.51
CA PRO A 104 7.29 9.45 -19.02
C PRO A 104 8.51 8.55 -19.23
N LEU A 105 8.65 7.49 -18.44
CA LEU A 105 9.77 6.53 -18.53
C LEU A 105 9.70 5.60 -19.76
N ARG A 106 8.61 5.60 -20.54
CA ARG A 106 8.47 4.75 -21.76
C ARG A 106 9.54 5.00 -22.83
N ARG A 107 10.14 6.19 -22.85
CA ARG A 107 11.20 6.57 -23.80
C ARG A 107 12.61 6.52 -23.18
N ALA A 108 12.71 6.22 -21.88
CA ALA A 108 13.96 6.27 -21.14
C ALA A 108 14.69 4.91 -21.16
N PRO A 109 16.01 4.89 -20.93
CA PRO A 109 16.77 3.65 -20.76
C PRO A 109 16.29 2.82 -19.57
N ALA A 110 16.41 1.48 -19.67
CA ALA A 110 15.96 0.55 -18.64
C ALA A 110 16.51 0.86 -17.24
N LEU A 111 17.77 1.31 -17.13
CA LEU A 111 18.39 1.68 -15.85
C LEU A 111 17.64 2.82 -15.13
N ALA A 112 17.15 3.82 -15.86
CA ALA A 112 16.40 4.94 -15.27
C ALA A 112 15.10 4.47 -14.61
N SER A 113 14.45 3.47 -15.21
CA SER A 113 13.19 2.90 -14.71
C SER A 113 13.36 2.10 -13.41
N VAL A 114 14.52 1.45 -13.25
CA VAL A 114 14.89 0.76 -12.00
C VAL A 114 15.11 1.76 -10.89
N VAL A 115 15.90 2.82 -11.14
CA VAL A 115 16.16 3.87 -10.14
C VAL A 115 14.86 4.57 -9.73
N ALA A 116 13.97 4.87 -10.67
CA ALA A 116 12.69 5.51 -10.38
C ALA A 116 11.77 4.63 -9.52
N SER A 117 11.68 3.33 -9.81
CA SER A 117 10.84 2.42 -9.01
C SER A 117 11.44 2.14 -7.62
N LEU A 118 12.76 2.08 -7.48
CA LEU A 118 13.41 2.05 -6.16
C LEU A 118 13.19 3.34 -5.37
N GLY A 119 13.30 4.50 -6.04
CA GLY A 119 12.99 5.80 -5.43
C GLY A 119 11.54 5.89 -4.94
N LEU A 120 10.59 5.39 -5.72
CA LEU A 120 9.19 5.30 -5.32
C LEU A 120 8.97 4.34 -4.14
N MET A 121 9.67 3.20 -4.14
CA MET A 121 9.62 2.24 -3.04
C MET A 121 10.07 2.90 -1.73
N LEU A 122 11.22 3.57 -1.74
CA LEU A 122 11.76 4.29 -0.59
C LEU A 122 10.84 5.43 -0.15
N TYR A 123 10.33 6.20 -1.11
CA TYR A 123 9.37 7.27 -0.84
C TYR A 123 8.14 6.75 -0.07
N LEU A 124 7.51 5.67 -0.55
CA LEU A 124 6.32 5.12 0.10
C LEU A 124 6.63 4.55 1.49
N GLN A 125 7.78 3.91 1.66
CA GLN A 125 8.22 3.40 2.97
C GLN A 125 8.42 4.56 3.97
N GLU A 126 9.07 5.64 3.56
CA GLU A 126 9.26 6.82 4.41
C GLU A 126 7.95 7.56 4.69
N VAL A 127 7.06 7.66 3.70
CA VAL A 127 5.71 8.21 3.90
C VAL A 127 4.97 7.40 4.95
N VAL A 128 5.02 6.06 4.90
CA VAL A 128 4.40 5.23 5.93
C VAL A 128 5.07 5.46 7.29
N ARG A 129 6.40 5.46 7.36
CA ARG A 129 7.15 5.71 8.60
C ARG A 129 6.75 7.03 9.27
N LEU A 130 6.58 8.09 8.48
CA LEU A 130 6.24 9.43 8.96
C LEU A 130 4.76 9.55 9.37
N ASN A 131 3.85 8.95 8.61
CA ASN A 131 2.40 9.08 8.86
C ASN A 131 1.87 8.07 9.89
N PHE A 132 2.55 6.93 10.04
CA PHE A 132 2.19 5.85 10.96
C PHE A 132 3.38 5.53 11.88
N PRO A 133 3.73 6.41 12.83
CA PRO A 133 4.80 6.11 13.78
C PRO A 133 4.41 4.87 14.59
N THR A 134 5.15 3.77 14.42
CA THR A 134 5.06 2.59 15.29
C THR A 134 5.75 2.90 16.61
N GLY A 135 5.13 3.74 17.43
CA GLY A 135 5.63 4.07 18.75
C GLY A 135 5.43 2.90 19.70
N SER A 136 6.49 2.15 19.98
CA SER A 136 6.76 1.76 21.36
C SER A 136 6.84 3.06 22.16
N ALA A 137 5.78 3.40 22.87
CA ALA A 137 5.81 4.43 23.90
C ALA A 137 6.67 3.92 25.07
N ALA A 138 7.98 3.86 24.86
CA ALA A 138 8.96 3.69 25.92
C ALA A 138 9.78 4.98 26.02
N THR A 139 9.48 5.71 27.10
CA THR A 139 10.42 6.58 27.81
C THR A 139 10.78 7.91 27.15
N VAL A 140 9.94 8.91 27.39
CA VAL A 140 10.45 10.17 27.93
C VAL A 140 9.69 10.45 29.23
N VAL A 141 10.16 9.81 30.30
CA VAL A 141 10.09 10.41 31.64
C VAL A 141 10.74 11.79 31.51
N ARG A 142 9.96 12.84 31.67
CA ARG A 142 10.45 14.16 32.05
C ARG A 142 9.79 14.48 33.39
N MET A 143 10.66 14.38 34.40
CA MET A 143 10.65 14.94 35.76
C MET A 143 9.41 15.72 36.19
#